data_AF-Q0URV4-F1
#
_entry.id   AF-Q0URV4-F1
#
_cell.length_a   1.000
_cell.length_b   1.000
_cell.length_c   1.000
_cell.angle_alpha   90.00
_cell.angle_beta   90.00
_cell.angle_gamma   90.00
#
_symmetry.space_group_name_H-M   'P 1'
#
loop_
_entity.id
_entity.type
_entity.pdbx_description
1 polymer ?
#
loop_
_entity_poly.entity_id
_entity_poly.type
_entity_poly.pdbx_seq_one_letter_code
_entity_poly.pdbx_strand_id
1 'polypeptide(L)'
;MAGEYEAWTQEQLIARIHELEQQAGQTTSSNNGVSATNIAPVAAQDTPTSIPFRKPPKAPPKAFDASKYSSRLIALKFAYLGQKYNGFEHHKNNSTPLPTIEEELWKALVKTRLINPIPTTGDTADYNKADRKTFATWDREGADVNWDGCEYSKCGRTDRGVSAFGQVIGVRVRSNRPLPKQPAKEPESQENPPAAEDELDILDSEPDAATKHFNEVTDELPYIQLLNRVLPPDIRVYAWCPNPPENFSARFSCKERRYKYFFTNPCFAPVPGSAGTYHTPSSPMREGTLDIAAMQLACESLIGLHDFRNMCKIDASKQLTNFKRRIFYAGIEEVSPLSVPSYLSHGAIAPPDQPKMYAFVLHGSAFLWHQVRSIVAILFLIGQRLEPPSLVQQLLDIETNPTRPKYEMASDAPLVLWDCIFPHADEVQTSEERETGYQDRLQWVYVGDEGGVEPKSKTSPSLAGRGKWGRGRCY
;
A
#
# COMPACT_ATOMS: atom_id res chain seq x y z
N MET A 1 9.27 -48.05 4.61
CA MET A 1 8.60 -48.46 3.37
C MET A 1 8.33 -47.22 2.51
N ALA A 2 9.38 -46.59 1.95
CA ALA A 2 9.26 -45.32 1.23
C ALA A 2 10.06 -45.31 -0.09
N GLY A 3 10.29 -46.49 -0.68
CA GLY A 3 11.05 -46.65 -1.92
C GLY A 3 10.28 -47.30 -3.07
N GLU A 4 8.99 -47.60 -2.90
CA GLU A 4 8.22 -48.38 -3.90
C GLU A 4 7.45 -47.52 -4.91
N TYR A 5 7.35 -46.20 -4.70
CA TYR A 5 6.52 -45.30 -5.54
C TYR A 5 7.31 -44.46 -6.54
N GLU A 6 8.64 -44.46 -6.49
CA GLU A 6 9.50 -43.66 -7.40
C GLU A 6 9.47 -44.17 -8.85
N ALA A 7 9.12 -45.43 -9.07
CA ALA A 7 9.04 -46.04 -10.40
C ALA A 7 7.63 -46.00 -11.03
N TRP A 8 6.66 -45.36 -10.36
CA TRP A 8 5.26 -45.37 -10.80
C TRP A 8 4.96 -44.22 -11.78
N THR A 9 4.14 -44.50 -12.78
CA THR A 9 3.65 -43.46 -13.70
C THR A 9 2.58 -42.60 -13.01
N GLN A 10 2.36 -41.39 -13.52
CA GLN A 10 1.38 -40.46 -12.98
C GLN A 10 -0.04 -41.06 -12.89
N GLU A 11 -0.43 -41.87 -13.87
CA GLU A 11 -1.74 -42.55 -13.87
C GLU A 11 -1.84 -43.62 -12.77
N GLN A 12 -0.76 -44.35 -12.50
CA GLN A 12 -0.72 -45.36 -11.44
C GLN A 12 -0.80 -44.73 -10.04
N LEU A 13 -0.17 -43.56 -9.87
CA LEU A 13 -0.26 -42.79 -8.63
C LEU A 13 -1.68 -42.26 -8.39
N ILE A 14 -2.33 -41.74 -9.44
CA ILE A 14 -3.72 -41.26 -9.35
C ILE A 14 -4.68 -42.41 -9.02
N ALA A 15 -4.50 -43.58 -9.65
CA ALA A 15 -5.31 -44.76 -9.33
C ALA A 15 -5.15 -45.21 -7.86
N ARG A 16 -3.92 -45.15 -7.32
CA ARG A 16 -3.65 -45.50 -5.92
C ARG A 16 -4.26 -44.52 -4.92
N ILE A 17 -4.27 -43.23 -5.26
CA ILE A 17 -4.92 -42.19 -4.44
C ILE A 17 -6.42 -42.47 -4.34
N HIS A 18 -7.09 -42.76 -5.46
CA HIS A 18 -8.51 -43.08 -5.44
C HIS A 18 -8.85 -44.35 -4.64
N GLU A 19 -7.98 -45.37 -4.69
CA GLU A 19 -8.15 -46.59 -3.90
C GLU A 19 -8.05 -46.31 -2.39
N LEU A 20 -7.07 -45.49 -1.98
CA LEU A 20 -6.87 -45.11 -0.58
C LEU A 20 -8.02 -44.24 -0.04
N GLU A 21 -8.57 -43.35 -0.86
CA GLU A 21 -9.74 -42.54 -0.52
C GLU A 21 -10.99 -43.40 -0.27
N GLN A 22 -11.20 -44.45 -1.07
CA GLN A 22 -12.29 -45.40 -0.85
C GLN A 22 -12.12 -46.21 0.45
N GLN A 23 -10.89 -46.62 0.77
CA GLN A 23 -10.60 -47.32 2.03
C GLN A 23 -10.79 -46.41 3.26
N ALA A 24 -10.42 -45.14 3.16
CA ALA A 24 -10.63 -44.17 4.23
C ALA A 24 -12.13 -43.90 4.49
N GLY A 25 -12.95 -43.86 3.43
CA GLY A 25 -14.40 -43.66 3.52
C GLY A 25 -15.16 -44.82 4.17
N GLN A 26 -14.66 -46.06 4.06
CA GLN A 26 -15.27 -47.21 4.73
C GLN A 26 -14.93 -47.29 6.23
N THR A 27 -13.81 -46.72 6.64
CA THR A 27 -13.34 -46.80 8.04
C THR A 27 -14.09 -45.85 8.98
N THR A 28 -14.83 -44.87 8.46
CA THR A 28 -15.57 -43.88 9.27
C THR A 28 -17.01 -44.29 9.62
N SER A 29 -17.50 -45.45 9.15
CA SER A 29 -18.91 -45.87 9.29
C SER A 29 -19.17 -46.97 10.33
N SER A 30 -18.17 -47.40 11.11
CA SER A 30 -18.27 -48.60 11.96
C SER A 30 -18.13 -48.37 13.47
N ASN A 31 -18.23 -47.14 13.99
CA ASN A 31 -18.21 -46.91 15.45
C ASN A 31 -19.31 -45.94 15.93
N ASN A 32 -20.51 -46.49 16.16
CA ASN A 32 -21.28 -46.33 17.41
C ASN A 32 -22.71 -46.88 17.24
N GLY A 33 -22.92 -48.10 17.73
CA GLY A 33 -24.24 -48.63 18.02
C GLY A 33 -24.35 -48.93 19.51
N VAL A 34 -25.36 -48.39 20.19
CA VAL A 34 -25.98 -49.01 21.37
C VAL A 34 -27.47 -48.67 21.38
N SER A 35 -28.29 -49.72 21.38
CA SER A 35 -29.74 -49.73 21.51
C SER A 35 -30.17 -49.74 22.98
N ALA A 36 -31.33 -49.13 23.30
CA ALA A 36 -32.19 -49.60 24.39
C ALA A 36 -33.65 -49.12 24.21
N THR A 37 -34.56 -49.97 24.67
CA THR A 37 -35.98 -50.14 24.35
C THR A 37 -36.98 -49.33 25.18
N ASN A 38 -38.16 -49.09 24.58
CA ASN A 38 -39.53 -48.84 25.07
C ASN A 38 -39.80 -48.61 26.58
N ILE A 39 -40.67 -47.62 26.87
CA ILE A 39 -41.97 -47.74 27.60
C ILE A 39 -42.70 -46.37 27.55
N ALA A 40 -44.01 -46.38 27.29
CA ALA A 40 -44.93 -45.23 27.35
C ALA A 40 -45.40 -44.94 28.81
N PRO A 41 -45.90 -43.72 29.11
CA PRO A 41 -47.36 -43.59 29.22
C PRO A 41 -47.98 -42.25 28.76
N VAL A 42 -49.20 -42.41 28.24
CA VAL A 42 -50.44 -41.61 28.23
C VAL A 42 -50.48 -40.17 28.81
N ALA A 43 -50.90 -39.24 27.93
CA ALA A 43 -51.76 -38.04 28.03
C ALA A 43 -51.56 -36.98 29.16
N ALA A 44 -51.36 -35.71 28.79
CA ALA A 44 -52.39 -34.74 28.39
C ALA A 44 -51.87 -33.29 28.38
N GLN A 45 -52.53 -32.46 27.55
CA GLN A 45 -52.70 -31.01 27.59
C GLN A 45 -51.93 -30.14 26.56
N ASP A 46 -52.79 -29.46 25.78
CA ASP A 46 -52.57 -28.60 24.64
C ASP A 46 -51.67 -27.39 24.91
N THR A 47 -50.70 -27.18 24.03
CA THR A 47 -50.22 -25.84 23.67
C THR A 47 -49.90 -25.82 22.17
N PRO A 48 -50.39 -24.84 21.40
CA PRO A 48 -50.10 -24.78 19.96
C PRO A 48 -48.64 -24.36 19.77
N THR A 49 -47.80 -25.32 19.36
CA THR A 49 -46.40 -25.09 18.99
C THR A 49 -46.36 -24.21 17.74
N SER A 50 -45.99 -22.94 17.91
CA SER A 50 -45.76 -22.03 16.80
C SER A 50 -44.61 -22.56 15.93
N ILE A 51 -44.91 -22.86 14.67
CA ILE A 51 -43.88 -23.18 13.66
C ILE A 51 -42.96 -21.96 13.56
N PRO A 52 -41.64 -22.08 13.80
CA PRO A 52 -40.74 -20.94 13.69
C PRO A 52 -40.74 -20.44 12.24
N PHE A 53 -41.18 -19.19 12.04
CA PHE A 53 -41.20 -18.52 10.75
C PHE A 53 -39.77 -18.44 10.20
N ARG A 54 -39.41 -19.37 9.30
CA ARG A 54 -38.18 -19.29 8.53
C ARG A 54 -38.34 -18.13 7.56
N LYS A 55 -37.65 -17.01 7.82
CA LYS A 55 -37.57 -15.91 6.86
C LYS A 55 -37.17 -16.49 5.50
N PRO A 56 -37.87 -16.16 4.40
CA PRO A 56 -37.49 -16.64 3.09
C PRO A 56 -36.02 -16.30 2.81
N PRO A 57 -35.27 -17.18 2.15
CA PRO A 57 -33.87 -16.92 1.83
C PRO A 57 -33.80 -15.58 1.08
N LYS A 58 -32.97 -14.66 1.58
CA LYS A 58 -32.77 -13.36 0.93
C LYS A 58 -32.31 -13.63 -0.51
N ALA A 59 -32.97 -12.97 -1.46
CA ALA A 59 -32.57 -13.01 -2.86
C ALA A 59 -31.06 -12.68 -2.97
N PRO A 60 -30.32 -13.36 -3.85
CA PRO A 60 -28.91 -13.08 -4.04
C PRO A 60 -28.73 -11.59 -4.39
N PRO A 61 -27.69 -10.93 -3.87
CA PRO A 61 -27.46 -9.53 -4.15
C PRO A 61 -27.38 -9.31 -5.66
N LYS A 62 -28.09 -8.29 -6.15
CA LYS A 62 -28.07 -7.93 -7.58
C LYS A 62 -26.64 -7.60 -7.98
N ALA A 63 -26.17 -8.17 -9.10
CA ALA A 63 -24.82 -7.95 -9.60
C ALA A 63 -24.58 -6.44 -9.82
N PHE A 64 -23.38 -5.98 -9.46
CA PHE A 64 -22.98 -4.62 -9.74
C PHE A 64 -22.75 -4.46 -11.25
N ASP A 65 -23.27 -3.40 -11.83
CA ASP A 65 -23.16 -3.12 -13.26
C ASP A 65 -22.27 -1.90 -13.48
N ALA A 66 -21.01 -2.16 -13.83
CA ALA A 66 -20.01 -1.12 -14.02
C ALA A 66 -20.29 -0.22 -15.24
N SER A 67 -21.05 -0.70 -16.24
CA SER A 67 -21.35 0.04 -17.47
C SER A 67 -22.19 1.30 -17.25
N LYS A 68 -22.85 1.39 -16.10
CA LYS A 68 -23.71 2.52 -15.71
C LYS A 68 -22.93 3.73 -15.17
N TYR A 69 -21.63 3.60 -15.01
CA TYR A 69 -20.80 4.62 -14.40
C TYR A 69 -19.65 4.97 -15.32
N SER A 70 -19.27 6.24 -15.33
CA SER A 70 -18.02 6.65 -15.94
C SER A 70 -16.84 6.23 -15.07
N SER A 71 -15.64 6.31 -15.64
CA SER A 71 -14.40 6.12 -14.89
C SER A 71 -13.41 7.25 -15.20
N ARG A 72 -12.50 7.50 -14.27
CA ARG A 72 -11.46 8.53 -14.39
C ARG A 72 -10.16 8.03 -13.79
N LEU A 73 -9.04 8.49 -14.33
CA LEU A 73 -7.74 8.28 -13.72
C LEU A 73 -7.56 9.28 -12.57
N ILE A 74 -7.17 8.80 -11.40
CA ILE A 74 -6.80 9.62 -10.24
C ILE A 74 -5.43 9.21 -9.71
N ALA A 75 -4.81 10.07 -8.90
CA ALA A 75 -3.71 9.65 -8.03
C ALA A 75 -4.20 9.57 -6.58
N LEU A 76 -3.79 8.54 -5.83
CA LEU A 76 -4.05 8.42 -4.41
C LEU A 76 -2.74 8.53 -3.63
N LYS A 77 -2.74 9.35 -2.59
CA LYS A 77 -1.62 9.51 -1.65
C LYS A 77 -2.02 8.94 -0.29
N PHE A 78 -1.18 8.05 0.22
CA PHE A 78 -1.50 7.25 1.40
C PHE A 78 -0.26 6.87 2.20
N ALA A 79 -0.51 6.51 3.45
CA ALA A 79 0.47 6.08 4.41
C ALA A 79 0.19 4.64 4.86
N TYR A 80 1.24 3.91 5.22
CA TYR A 80 1.15 2.61 5.88
C TYR A 80 2.33 2.31 6.80
N LEU A 81 2.08 1.49 7.81
CA LEU A 81 3.10 0.92 8.69
C LEU A 81 3.55 -0.45 8.15
N GLY A 82 4.80 -0.55 7.70
CA GLY A 82 5.28 -1.71 6.92
C GLY A 82 5.48 -3.01 7.71
N GLN A 83 5.59 -2.95 9.03
CA GLN A 83 5.95 -4.10 9.87
C GLN A 83 5.00 -5.30 9.77
N LYS A 84 3.72 -5.06 9.43
CA LYS A 84 2.70 -6.10 9.33
C LYS A 84 2.51 -6.65 7.92
N TYR A 85 3.35 -6.24 6.97
CA TYR A 85 3.17 -6.55 5.55
C TYR A 85 4.43 -7.11 4.92
N ASN A 86 4.25 -7.90 3.86
CA ASN A 86 5.36 -8.46 3.09
C ASN A 86 5.88 -7.50 2.00
N GLY A 87 5.94 -6.21 2.32
CA GLY A 87 6.32 -5.14 1.41
C GLY A 87 5.15 -4.59 0.61
N PHE A 88 5.47 -3.70 -0.33
CA PHE A 88 4.43 -3.05 -1.14
C PHE A 88 3.86 -3.97 -2.22
N GLU A 89 4.75 -4.57 -3.02
CA GLU A 89 4.39 -5.19 -4.30
C GLU A 89 3.93 -6.63 -4.14
N HIS A 90 2.77 -6.94 -4.73
CA HIS A 90 2.28 -8.30 -4.87
C HIS A 90 2.95 -8.99 -6.06
N HIS A 91 3.34 -10.25 -5.88
CA HIS A 91 3.87 -11.10 -6.94
C HIS A 91 2.92 -12.26 -7.18
N LYS A 92 2.41 -12.41 -8.41
CA LYS A 92 1.56 -13.55 -8.79
C LYS A 92 2.29 -14.86 -8.53
N ASN A 93 1.57 -15.86 -8.06
CA ASN A 93 2.09 -17.20 -7.71
C ASN A 93 3.17 -17.20 -6.61
N ASN A 94 3.25 -16.14 -5.80
CA ASN A 94 4.16 -16.08 -4.66
C ASN A 94 3.36 -15.98 -3.36
N SER A 95 3.15 -17.12 -2.69
CA SER A 95 2.53 -17.13 -1.39
C SER A 95 3.49 -16.55 -0.36
N THR A 96 3.03 -15.53 0.37
CA THR A 96 3.84 -14.83 1.38
C THR A 96 3.17 -14.94 2.74
N PRO A 97 3.94 -14.95 3.85
CA PRO A 97 3.39 -15.20 5.17
C PRO A 97 2.51 -14.05 5.71
N LEU A 98 2.59 -12.87 5.10
CA LEU A 98 1.81 -11.68 5.45
C LEU A 98 1.30 -11.05 4.14
N PRO A 99 0.13 -10.41 4.15
CA PRO A 99 -0.37 -9.73 2.95
C PRO A 99 0.58 -8.60 2.52
N THR A 100 0.47 -8.22 1.26
CA THR A 100 1.16 -7.04 0.72
C THR A 100 0.26 -5.80 0.82
N ILE A 101 0.85 -4.61 0.78
CA ILE A 101 0.07 -3.36 0.76
C ILE A 101 -0.82 -3.30 -0.48
N GLU A 102 -0.30 -3.74 -1.63
CA GLU A 102 -1.02 -3.78 -2.89
C GLU A 102 -2.26 -4.69 -2.83
N GLU A 103 -2.16 -5.83 -2.14
CA GLU A 103 -3.28 -6.74 -1.93
C GLU A 103 -4.40 -6.11 -1.09
N GLU A 104 -4.07 -5.48 0.04
CA GLU A 104 -5.06 -4.80 0.88
C GLU A 104 -5.74 -3.64 0.16
N LEU A 105 -4.96 -2.86 -0.60
CA LEU A 105 -5.47 -1.74 -1.38
C LEU A 105 -6.39 -2.21 -2.51
N TRP A 106 -6.01 -3.29 -3.20
CA TRP A 106 -6.84 -3.93 -4.21
C TRP A 106 -8.16 -4.43 -3.64
N LYS A 107 -8.11 -5.19 -2.53
CA LYS A 107 -9.31 -5.67 -1.82
C LYS A 107 -10.23 -4.50 -1.45
N ALA A 108 -9.68 -3.40 -0.94
CA ALA A 108 -10.45 -2.21 -0.59
C ALA A 108 -11.14 -1.55 -1.81
N LEU A 109 -10.42 -1.41 -2.94
CA LEU A 109 -10.95 -0.83 -4.17
C LEU A 109 -12.06 -1.69 -4.79
N VAL A 110 -11.90 -3.02 -4.79
CA VAL A 110 -12.95 -3.95 -5.25
C VAL A 110 -14.16 -3.92 -4.32
N LYS A 111 -13.94 -3.96 -2.99
CA LYS A 111 -15.00 -3.95 -1.98
C LYS A 111 -15.86 -2.68 -2.02
N THR A 112 -15.25 -1.54 -2.32
CA THR A 112 -15.93 -0.25 -2.48
C THR A 112 -16.53 -0.04 -3.87
N ARG A 113 -16.34 -1.00 -4.80
CA ARG A 113 -16.79 -0.95 -6.20
C ARG A 113 -16.22 0.26 -6.94
N LEU A 114 -15.00 0.65 -6.56
CA LEU A 114 -14.25 1.72 -7.23
C LEU A 114 -13.51 1.20 -8.45
N ILE A 115 -13.07 -0.05 -8.43
CA ILE A 115 -12.50 -0.74 -9.60
C ILE A 115 -13.32 -1.98 -9.93
N ASN A 116 -13.23 -2.42 -11.19
CA ASN A 116 -13.78 -3.68 -11.67
C ASN A 116 -12.76 -4.30 -12.63
N PRO A 117 -11.83 -5.12 -12.12
CA PRO A 117 -10.79 -5.70 -12.96
C PRO A 117 -11.37 -6.58 -14.07
N ILE A 118 -10.67 -6.67 -15.20
CA ILE A 118 -11.04 -7.57 -16.29
C ILE A 118 -10.47 -8.96 -15.95
N PRO A 119 -11.31 -10.01 -15.80
CA PRO A 119 -10.81 -11.36 -15.54
C PRO A 119 -9.84 -11.80 -16.63
N THR A 120 -8.68 -12.35 -16.24
CA THR A 120 -7.73 -12.91 -17.19
C THR A 120 -8.30 -14.19 -17.81
N THR A 121 -7.91 -14.55 -19.04
CA THR A 121 -8.39 -15.76 -19.72
C THR A 121 -8.12 -17.02 -18.86
N GLY A 122 -9.19 -17.70 -18.43
CA GLY A 122 -9.11 -18.88 -17.54
C GLY A 122 -9.45 -18.59 -16.08
N ASP A 123 -9.58 -17.32 -15.69
CA ASP A 123 -10.07 -16.92 -14.37
C ASP A 123 -11.59 -17.08 -14.29
N THR A 124 -12.07 -17.59 -13.16
CA THR A 124 -13.51 -17.77 -12.87
C THR A 124 -14.06 -16.63 -11.99
N ALA A 125 -13.22 -15.66 -11.62
CA ALA A 125 -13.59 -14.56 -10.74
C ALA A 125 -14.61 -13.61 -11.41
N ASP A 126 -15.85 -13.65 -10.93
CA ASP A 126 -16.87 -12.64 -11.25
C ASP A 126 -16.81 -11.50 -10.23
N TYR A 127 -15.97 -10.50 -10.49
CA TYR A 127 -15.80 -9.34 -9.61
C TYR A 127 -17.12 -8.60 -9.38
N ASN A 128 -18.08 -8.62 -10.32
CA ASN A 128 -19.40 -7.98 -10.15
C ASN A 128 -20.23 -8.61 -9.04
N LYS A 129 -19.95 -9.87 -8.69
CA LYS A 129 -20.64 -10.63 -7.65
C LYS A 129 -19.81 -10.86 -6.38
N ALA A 130 -18.61 -10.28 -6.27
CA ALA A 130 -17.77 -10.40 -5.08
C ALA A 130 -18.55 -10.07 -3.80
N ASP A 131 -18.75 -11.07 -2.93
CA ASP A 131 -19.59 -10.97 -1.75
C ASP A 131 -18.76 -11.13 -0.47
N ARG A 132 -19.42 -11.09 0.69
CA ARG A 132 -18.74 -11.21 1.99
C ARG A 132 -17.95 -12.53 2.12
N LYS A 133 -18.40 -13.61 1.49
CA LYS A 133 -17.70 -14.90 1.54
C LYS A 133 -16.42 -14.84 0.70
N THR A 134 -16.49 -14.23 -0.50
CA THR A 134 -15.31 -14.00 -1.34
C THR A 134 -14.21 -13.27 -0.56
N PHE A 135 -14.54 -12.15 0.11
CA PHE A 135 -13.56 -11.41 0.90
C PHE A 135 -13.02 -12.21 2.09
N ALA A 136 -13.86 -13.00 2.77
CA ALA A 136 -13.40 -13.84 3.88
C ALA A 136 -12.43 -14.94 3.42
N THR A 137 -12.63 -15.49 2.23
CA THR A 137 -11.68 -16.43 1.61
C THR A 137 -10.36 -15.73 1.31
N TRP A 138 -10.39 -14.56 0.66
CA TRP A 138 -9.18 -13.77 0.37
C TRP A 138 -8.40 -13.38 1.62
N ASP A 139 -9.07 -13.04 2.73
CA ASP A 139 -8.38 -12.71 3.97
C ASP A 139 -7.69 -13.91 4.63
N ARG A 140 -8.11 -15.15 4.31
CA ARG A 140 -7.53 -16.39 4.84
C ARG A 140 -6.46 -16.98 3.93
N GLU A 141 -6.69 -16.96 2.63
CA GLU A 141 -5.90 -17.67 1.62
C GLU A 141 -5.03 -16.74 0.77
N GLY A 142 -5.25 -15.43 0.87
CA GLY A 142 -4.69 -14.42 -0.03
C GLY A 142 -5.61 -14.14 -1.21
N ALA A 143 -5.56 -12.92 -1.73
CA ALA A 143 -6.21 -12.57 -2.99
C ALA A 143 -5.25 -12.74 -4.17
N ASP A 144 -5.77 -13.26 -5.30
CA ASP A 144 -5.08 -13.13 -6.60
C ASP A 144 -5.32 -11.73 -7.16
N VAL A 145 -4.33 -10.87 -7.00
CA VAL A 145 -4.44 -9.45 -7.34
C VAL A 145 -4.41 -9.27 -8.85
N ASN A 146 -5.48 -8.67 -9.38
CA ASN A 146 -5.62 -8.37 -10.81
C ASN A 146 -5.91 -6.88 -11.03
N TRP A 147 -5.02 -6.20 -11.74
CA TRP A 147 -5.14 -4.77 -12.07
C TRP A 147 -5.54 -4.51 -13.52
N ASP A 148 -5.83 -5.56 -14.30
CA ASP A 148 -6.18 -5.43 -15.72
C ASP A 148 -7.42 -4.55 -15.88
N GLY A 149 -7.36 -3.58 -16.81
CA GLY A 149 -8.41 -2.58 -17.04
C GLY A 149 -8.46 -1.43 -16.02
N CYS A 150 -7.58 -1.39 -15.02
CA CYS A 150 -7.60 -0.38 -13.96
C CYS A 150 -6.53 0.71 -14.10
N GLU A 151 -5.68 0.68 -15.15
CA GLU A 151 -4.57 1.63 -15.37
C GLU A 151 -3.70 1.86 -14.11
N TYR A 152 -3.40 0.77 -13.42
CA TYR A 152 -2.70 0.82 -12.15
C TYR A 152 -1.21 1.11 -12.32
N SER A 153 -0.69 2.05 -11.54
CA SER A 153 0.73 2.35 -11.44
C SER A 153 1.12 2.67 -9.99
N LYS A 154 2.35 2.32 -9.59
CA LYS A 154 2.87 2.49 -8.23
C LYS A 154 4.17 3.28 -8.24
N CYS A 155 4.35 4.21 -7.29
CA CYS A 155 5.56 5.01 -7.24
C CYS A 155 6.74 4.28 -6.57
N GLY A 156 6.62 3.96 -5.27
CA GLY A 156 7.67 3.31 -4.50
C GLY A 156 7.39 1.83 -4.26
N ARG A 157 8.37 0.96 -4.52
CA ARG A 157 8.32 -0.45 -4.12
C ARG A 157 9.06 -0.62 -2.81
N THR A 158 8.38 -0.39 -1.69
CA THR A 158 9.02 -0.57 -0.38
C THR A 158 9.21 -2.05 -0.09
N ASP A 159 10.40 -2.40 0.39
CA ASP A 159 10.72 -3.76 0.85
C ASP A 159 9.81 -4.15 2.04
N ARG A 160 9.82 -5.44 2.40
CA ARG A 160 9.22 -5.93 3.64
C ARG A 160 9.68 -5.09 4.84
N GLY A 161 8.75 -4.81 5.76
CA GLY A 161 9.02 -4.07 7.00
C GLY A 161 9.12 -2.54 6.84
N VAL A 162 9.38 -2.04 5.63
CA VAL A 162 9.56 -0.61 5.35
C VAL A 162 8.19 0.10 5.31
N SER A 163 8.09 1.21 6.04
CA SER A 163 6.87 2.03 6.07
C SER A 163 6.86 3.08 4.96
N ALA A 164 5.71 3.67 4.67
CA ALA A 164 5.62 4.82 3.78
C ALA A 164 4.59 5.81 4.30
N PHE A 165 4.92 7.10 4.31
CA PHE A 165 3.98 8.17 4.63
C PHE A 165 3.55 8.95 3.40
N GLY A 166 4.30 8.91 2.30
CA GLY A 166 3.96 9.59 1.05
C GLY A 166 3.94 8.65 -0.15
N GLN A 167 3.40 7.43 0.02
CA GLN A 167 3.23 6.51 -1.11
C GLN A 167 2.16 7.06 -2.06
N VAL A 168 2.38 6.89 -3.37
CA VAL A 168 1.44 7.30 -4.41
C VAL A 168 1.18 6.17 -5.40
N ILE A 169 -0.10 5.96 -5.71
CA ILE A 169 -0.55 5.14 -6.85
C ILE A 169 -1.35 5.99 -7.84
N GLY A 170 -1.30 5.61 -9.11
CA GLY A 170 -2.27 6.03 -10.12
C GLY A 170 -3.24 4.87 -10.39
N VAL A 171 -4.53 5.14 -10.46
CA VAL A 171 -5.55 4.12 -10.71
C VAL A 171 -6.80 4.73 -11.35
N ARG A 172 -7.37 4.03 -12.33
CA ARG A 172 -8.66 4.37 -12.93
C ARG A 172 -9.79 3.83 -12.06
N VAL A 173 -10.63 4.73 -11.57
CA VAL A 173 -11.73 4.42 -10.66
C VAL A 173 -13.07 4.89 -11.20
N ARG A 174 -14.15 4.28 -10.72
CA ARG A 174 -15.53 4.72 -10.90
C ARG A 174 -15.67 6.18 -10.49
N SER A 175 -16.43 6.94 -11.27
CA SER A 175 -16.68 8.37 -11.05
C SER A 175 -18.18 8.68 -11.14
N ASN A 176 -18.59 9.74 -10.46
CA ASN A 176 -19.90 10.37 -10.62
C ASN A 176 -19.98 11.29 -11.86
N ARG A 177 -18.88 11.45 -12.62
CA ARG A 177 -18.90 12.23 -13.86
C ARG A 177 -19.99 11.71 -14.80
N PRO A 178 -20.78 12.59 -15.44
CA PRO A 178 -21.79 12.18 -16.41
C PRO A 178 -21.18 11.32 -17.51
N LEU A 179 -21.91 10.29 -17.96
CA LEU A 179 -21.50 9.50 -19.12
C LEU A 179 -21.53 10.40 -20.37
N PRO A 180 -20.56 10.27 -21.29
CA PRO A 180 -20.60 10.96 -22.57
C PRO A 180 -21.92 10.61 -23.30
N LYS A 181 -22.66 11.63 -23.77
CA LYS A 181 -23.82 11.38 -24.63
C LYS A 181 -23.33 10.68 -25.89
N GLN A 182 -23.86 9.48 -26.19
CA GLN A 182 -23.65 8.88 -27.50
C GLN A 182 -24.24 9.84 -28.55
N PRO A 183 -23.55 10.13 -29.67
CA PRO A 183 -24.16 10.87 -30.76
C PRO A 183 -25.43 10.09 -31.17
N ALA A 184 -26.57 10.79 -31.20
CA ALA A 184 -27.81 10.21 -31.67
C ALA A 184 -27.55 9.60 -33.05
N LYS A 185 -27.93 8.34 -33.25
CA LYS A 185 -27.93 7.75 -34.61
C LYS A 185 -28.75 8.68 -35.50
N GLU A 186 -28.14 9.19 -36.56
CA GLU A 186 -28.85 9.86 -37.63
C GLU A 186 -29.97 8.90 -38.10
N PRO A 187 -31.24 9.36 -38.21
CA PRO A 187 -32.30 8.50 -38.70
C PRO A 187 -31.96 8.12 -40.15
N GLU A 188 -31.87 6.82 -40.41
CA GLU A 188 -31.71 6.28 -41.76
C GLU A 188 -32.79 6.87 -42.68
N SER A 189 -32.34 7.48 -43.77
CA SER A 189 -33.17 8.02 -44.83
C SER A 189 -34.01 6.91 -45.47
N GLN A 190 -35.31 6.89 -45.18
CA GLN A 190 -36.30 6.21 -46.02
C GLN A 190 -37.00 7.27 -46.89
N GLU A 191 -37.09 6.96 -48.18
CA GLU A 191 -37.62 7.78 -49.27
C GLU A 191 -39.10 8.18 -49.05
N ASN A 192 -39.42 9.45 -49.31
CA ASN A 192 -40.79 9.97 -49.55
C ASN A 192 -41.31 9.51 -50.94
N PRO A 193 -42.59 9.73 -51.39
CA PRO A 193 -43.65 10.66 -50.91
C PRO A 193 -45.12 10.09 -51.11
N PRO A 194 -46.25 10.87 -51.22
CA PRO A 194 -46.52 12.29 -50.91
C PRO A 194 -47.77 12.60 -50.04
N ALA A 195 -47.73 13.81 -49.45
CA ALA A 195 -48.77 14.83 -49.25
C ALA A 195 -50.13 14.49 -48.57
N ALA A 196 -50.31 15.02 -47.36
CA ALA A 196 -51.51 15.76 -46.98
C ALA A 196 -51.10 16.85 -45.97
N GLU A 197 -51.57 18.07 -46.25
CA GLU A 197 -51.38 19.28 -45.47
C GLU A 197 -52.26 19.23 -44.23
N ASP A 198 -51.71 19.53 -43.05
CA ASP A 198 -52.45 20.13 -41.94
C ASP A 198 -51.48 20.88 -41.01
N GLU A 199 -51.78 22.15 -40.80
CA GLU A 199 -51.10 23.12 -39.94
C GLU A 199 -51.37 22.89 -38.45
N LEU A 200 -50.49 23.49 -37.62
CA LEU A 200 -50.63 23.81 -36.18
C LEU A 200 -50.29 22.71 -35.16
N ASP A 201 -49.08 22.79 -34.58
CA ASP A 201 -48.94 23.38 -33.23
C ASP A 201 -47.46 23.65 -32.91
N ILE A 202 -47.10 24.94 -32.92
CA ILE A 202 -45.86 25.46 -32.36
C ILE A 202 -46.09 25.56 -30.85
N LEU A 203 -45.62 24.56 -30.10
CA LEU A 203 -45.41 24.69 -28.67
C LEU A 203 -43.93 24.93 -28.41
N ASP A 204 -43.63 26.21 -28.17
CA ASP A 204 -42.46 26.69 -27.47
C ASP A 204 -42.14 25.78 -26.28
N SER A 205 -41.01 25.06 -26.36
CA SER A 205 -40.33 24.53 -25.20
C SER A 205 -38.95 25.18 -25.11
N GLU A 206 -38.94 26.33 -24.45
CA GLU A 206 -37.90 26.95 -23.61
C GLU A 206 -36.40 26.68 -23.94
N PRO A 207 -35.57 27.74 -24.00
CA PRO A 207 -34.15 27.63 -24.31
C PRO A 207 -33.35 27.02 -23.14
N ASP A 208 -32.44 26.10 -23.48
CA ASP A 208 -31.26 25.66 -22.73
C ASP A 208 -31.36 25.64 -21.19
N ALA A 209 -31.70 24.47 -20.65
CA ALA A 209 -31.31 24.10 -19.29
C ALA A 209 -29.78 24.13 -19.18
N ALA A 210 -29.25 25.22 -18.61
CA ALA A 210 -27.84 25.41 -18.29
C ALA A 210 -27.24 24.10 -17.76
N THR A 211 -26.32 23.52 -18.52
CA THR A 211 -25.68 22.26 -18.15
C THR A 211 -24.87 22.52 -16.89
N LYS A 212 -25.36 22.05 -15.75
CA LYS A 212 -24.70 22.26 -14.44
C LYS A 212 -23.26 21.75 -14.55
N HIS A 213 -22.28 22.65 -14.43
CA HIS A 213 -20.86 22.33 -14.49
C HIS A 213 -20.49 21.35 -13.37
N PHE A 214 -19.93 20.19 -13.70
CA PHE A 214 -19.52 19.18 -12.72
C PHE A 214 -18.31 19.68 -11.92
N ASN A 215 -18.47 19.82 -10.61
CA ASN A 215 -17.36 20.16 -9.73
C ASN A 215 -16.57 18.90 -9.39
N GLU A 216 -15.30 18.89 -9.79
CA GLU A 216 -14.39 17.75 -9.67
C GLU A 216 -14.18 17.21 -8.26
N VAL A 217 -14.46 18.02 -7.23
CA VAL A 217 -14.26 17.65 -5.83
C VAL A 217 -15.61 17.43 -5.14
N THR A 218 -16.54 18.38 -5.24
CA THR A 218 -17.80 18.32 -4.44
C THR A 218 -18.84 17.37 -5.01
N ASP A 219 -18.86 17.16 -6.33
CA ASP A 219 -19.84 16.30 -7.00
C ASP A 219 -19.33 14.85 -7.15
N GLU A 220 -18.05 14.61 -6.84
CA GLU A 220 -17.38 13.33 -6.96
C GLU A 220 -17.62 12.41 -5.74
N LEU A 221 -17.31 11.11 -5.91
CA LEU A 221 -17.32 10.15 -4.82
C LEU A 221 -16.28 10.52 -3.74
N PRO A 222 -16.62 10.37 -2.44
CA PRO A 222 -15.69 10.62 -1.34
C PRO A 222 -14.67 9.48 -1.20
N TYR A 223 -13.71 9.40 -2.14
CA TYR A 223 -12.79 8.27 -2.29
C TYR A 223 -12.01 7.96 -1.00
N ILE A 224 -11.51 9.00 -0.32
CA ILE A 224 -10.75 8.85 0.92
C ILE A 224 -11.59 8.13 1.99
N GLN A 225 -12.82 8.59 2.22
CA GLN A 225 -13.73 8.04 3.23
C GLN A 225 -14.18 6.63 2.87
N LEU A 226 -14.49 6.38 1.59
CA LEU A 226 -14.87 5.05 1.10
C LEU A 226 -13.77 4.02 1.36
N LEU A 227 -12.53 4.35 1.01
CA LEU A 227 -11.37 3.46 1.18
C LEU A 227 -11.01 3.28 2.66
N ASN A 228 -10.87 4.36 3.41
CA ASN A 228 -10.48 4.28 4.83
C ASN A 228 -11.51 3.55 5.72
N ARG A 229 -12.77 3.46 5.29
CA ARG A 229 -13.80 2.67 5.99
C ARG A 229 -13.55 1.16 5.90
N VAL A 230 -12.87 0.69 4.86
CA VAL A 230 -12.64 -0.74 4.61
C VAL A 230 -11.18 -1.16 4.73
N LEU A 231 -10.24 -0.21 4.67
CA LEU A 231 -8.82 -0.46 4.85
C LEU A 231 -8.47 -0.80 6.31
N PRO A 232 -7.48 -1.68 6.54
CA PRO A 232 -6.88 -1.91 7.86
C PRO A 232 -6.43 -0.60 8.53
N PRO A 233 -6.41 -0.51 9.88
CA PRO A 233 -6.13 0.73 10.62
C PRO A 233 -4.75 1.35 10.35
N ASP A 234 -3.83 0.54 9.88
CA ASP A 234 -2.44 0.81 9.58
C ASP A 234 -2.19 1.16 8.10
N ILE A 235 -3.25 1.27 7.27
CA ILE A 235 -3.19 1.84 5.91
C ILE A 235 -4.21 2.99 5.82
N ARG A 236 -3.76 4.20 5.48
CA ARG A 236 -4.62 5.39 5.40
C ARG A 236 -4.38 6.19 4.16
N VAL A 237 -5.42 6.35 3.34
CA VAL A 237 -5.47 7.35 2.28
C VAL A 237 -5.74 8.69 2.95
N TYR A 238 -4.98 9.72 2.60
CA TYR A 238 -5.16 11.06 3.19
C TYR A 238 -5.21 12.17 2.16
N ALA A 239 -4.88 11.88 0.90
CA ALA A 239 -5.09 12.80 -0.21
C ALA A 239 -5.33 12.06 -1.53
N TRP A 240 -5.94 12.77 -2.49
CA TRP A 240 -6.08 12.31 -3.85
C TRP A 240 -5.93 13.47 -4.84
N CYS A 241 -5.51 13.19 -6.06
CA CYS A 241 -5.44 14.15 -7.16
C CYS A 241 -6.56 13.82 -8.16
N PRO A 242 -7.55 14.73 -8.36
CA PRO A 242 -8.65 14.50 -9.28
C PRO A 242 -8.22 14.40 -10.74
N ASN A 243 -7.30 15.26 -11.15
CA ASN A 243 -6.88 15.41 -12.54
C ASN A 243 -5.34 15.33 -12.62
N PRO A 244 -4.76 14.14 -12.49
CA PRO A 244 -3.35 13.98 -12.80
C PRO A 244 -3.10 14.30 -14.29
N PRO A 245 -1.86 14.66 -14.68
CA PRO A 245 -1.52 14.96 -16.07
C PRO A 245 -1.90 13.84 -17.05
N GLU A 246 -2.01 14.16 -18.33
CA GLU A 246 -2.22 13.16 -19.37
C GLU A 246 -1.11 12.09 -19.33
N ASN A 247 -1.48 10.82 -19.54
CA ASN A 247 -0.58 9.67 -19.46
C ASN A 247 0.15 9.53 -18.11
N PHE A 248 -0.42 10.04 -17.02
CA PHE A 248 0.17 9.94 -15.70
C PHE A 248 0.46 8.50 -15.30
N SER A 249 1.69 8.27 -14.83
CA SER A 249 2.11 7.03 -14.20
C SER A 249 2.81 7.37 -12.89
N ALA A 250 2.31 6.88 -11.76
CA ALA A 250 2.93 7.13 -10.47
C ALA A 250 4.42 6.72 -10.44
N ARG A 251 4.81 5.74 -11.28
CA ARG A 251 6.19 5.30 -11.45
C ARG A 251 7.04 6.30 -12.25
N PHE A 252 6.60 6.64 -13.47
CA PHE A 252 7.42 7.37 -14.44
C PHE A 252 7.29 8.90 -14.32
N SER A 253 6.15 9.38 -13.83
CA SER A 253 5.89 10.79 -13.57
C SER A 253 6.56 11.27 -12.28
N CYS A 254 6.82 10.39 -11.31
CA CYS A 254 7.57 10.76 -10.11
C CYS A 254 9.06 10.99 -10.45
N LYS A 255 9.60 12.15 -10.07
CA LYS A 255 10.98 12.56 -10.37
C LYS A 255 11.89 12.64 -9.15
N GLU A 256 11.34 12.59 -7.95
CA GLU A 256 12.11 12.54 -6.72
C GLU A 256 11.37 11.74 -5.65
N ARG A 257 12.10 10.85 -4.97
CA ARG A 257 11.62 10.13 -3.79
C ARG A 257 12.42 10.61 -2.59
N ARG A 258 11.72 10.84 -1.48
CA ARG A 258 12.29 11.27 -0.21
C ARG A 258 12.16 10.15 0.80
N TYR A 259 13.26 9.76 1.43
CA TYR A 259 13.29 8.80 2.51
C TYR A 259 13.75 9.45 3.80
N LYS A 260 13.20 8.96 4.92
CA LYS A 260 13.74 9.21 6.25
C LYS A 260 14.06 7.88 6.92
N TYR A 261 15.21 7.80 7.58
CA TYR A 261 15.59 6.68 8.44
C TYR A 261 15.77 7.19 9.86
N PHE A 262 14.93 6.73 10.78
CA PHE A 262 14.94 7.20 12.18
C PHE A 262 15.87 6.37 13.04
N PHE A 263 16.62 7.02 13.93
CA PHE A 263 17.47 6.34 14.92
C PHE A 263 17.63 7.21 16.17
N THR A 264 18.02 6.60 17.28
CA THR A 264 18.31 7.32 18.52
C THR A 264 19.81 7.47 18.72
N ASN A 265 20.20 8.48 19.49
CA ASN A 265 21.55 8.63 20.01
C ASN A 265 21.45 8.85 21.54
N PRO A 266 21.87 7.90 22.39
CA PRO A 266 22.52 6.64 22.02
C PRO A 266 21.59 5.67 21.27
N CYS A 267 22.16 4.80 20.43
CA CYS A 267 21.43 3.87 19.57
C CYS A 267 20.86 2.66 20.32
N PHE A 268 21.31 2.43 21.56
CA PHE A 268 20.73 1.47 22.49
C PHE A 268 20.79 2.02 23.92
N ALA A 269 20.09 1.36 24.84
CA ALA A 269 20.08 1.75 26.24
C ALA A 269 21.51 1.65 26.81
N PRO A 270 22.05 2.73 27.41
CA PRO A 270 23.38 2.72 27.98
C PRO A 270 23.47 1.71 29.14
N VAL A 271 24.57 0.99 29.24
CA VAL A 271 24.79 0.06 30.37
C VAL A 271 25.13 0.87 31.63
N PRO A 272 24.67 0.45 32.83
CA PRO A 272 24.97 1.16 34.07
C PRO A 272 26.47 1.32 34.31
N GLY A 273 26.90 2.50 34.77
CA GLY A 273 28.30 2.81 35.12
C GLY A 273 28.91 3.95 34.30
N SER A 274 30.06 4.45 34.74
CA SER A 274 30.74 5.63 34.15
C SER A 274 31.44 5.35 32.82
N ALA A 275 31.83 4.10 32.54
CA ALA A 275 32.61 3.71 31.37
C ALA A 275 31.87 2.78 30.38
N GLY A 276 30.63 2.36 30.69
CA GLY A 276 29.94 1.29 29.95
C GLY A 276 30.61 -0.09 30.13
N THR A 277 30.03 -1.13 29.56
CA THR A 277 30.62 -2.49 29.57
C THR A 277 31.65 -2.70 28.47
N TYR A 278 31.52 -1.99 27.35
CA TYR A 278 32.41 -2.10 26.21
C TYR A 278 33.32 -0.88 26.13
N HIS A 279 34.46 -0.94 26.80
CA HIS A 279 35.51 0.05 26.62
C HIS A 279 36.25 -0.27 25.32
N THR A 280 36.04 0.51 24.26
CA THR A 280 36.93 0.47 23.10
C THR A 280 38.10 1.42 23.37
N PRO A 281 39.36 0.96 23.45
CA PRO A 281 40.49 1.83 23.75
C PRO A 281 40.67 2.97 22.72
N SER A 282 40.09 2.81 21.53
CA SER A 282 40.19 3.71 20.38
C SER A 282 39.09 4.77 20.30
N SER A 283 38.02 4.70 21.10
CA SER A 283 36.92 5.67 21.03
C SER A 283 36.78 6.44 22.35
N PRO A 284 36.82 7.79 22.32
CA PRO A 284 36.54 8.60 23.50
C PRO A 284 35.04 8.63 23.86
N MET A 285 34.18 7.99 23.08
CA MET A 285 32.73 8.04 23.22
C MET A 285 32.19 6.83 23.99
N ARG A 286 31.16 7.04 24.81
CA ARG A 286 30.43 5.97 25.50
C ARG A 286 29.77 5.05 24.48
N GLU A 287 29.73 3.75 24.76
CA GLU A 287 29.05 2.74 23.95
C GLU A 287 27.64 3.20 23.51
N GLY A 288 27.28 2.91 22.26
CA GLY A 288 26.00 3.31 21.68
C GLY A 288 25.90 4.78 21.27
N THR A 289 26.86 5.63 21.64
CA THR A 289 26.89 7.02 21.17
C THR A 289 27.46 7.08 19.75
N LEU A 290 26.77 7.79 18.86
CA LEU A 290 27.20 8.00 17.47
C LEU A 290 27.77 9.41 17.30
N ASP A 291 28.88 9.53 16.58
CA ASP A 291 29.39 10.82 16.10
C ASP A 291 28.57 11.32 14.90
N ILE A 292 27.59 12.17 15.20
CA ILE A 292 26.71 12.79 14.22
C ILE A 292 27.48 13.69 13.25
N ALA A 293 28.54 14.37 13.67
CA ALA A 293 29.30 15.27 12.81
C ALA A 293 30.06 14.49 11.73
N ALA A 294 30.69 13.37 12.08
CA ALA A 294 31.33 12.47 11.11
C ALA A 294 30.31 11.89 10.11
N MET A 295 29.13 11.51 10.59
CA MET A 295 28.07 11.01 9.72
C MET A 295 27.54 12.10 8.77
N GLN A 296 27.39 13.34 9.24
CA GLN A 296 26.99 14.48 8.41
C GLN A 296 28.03 14.78 7.32
N LEU A 297 29.32 14.78 7.66
CA LEU A 297 30.40 14.93 6.68
C LEU A 297 30.37 13.84 5.60
N ALA A 298 30.09 12.59 5.99
CA ALA A 298 29.94 11.49 5.06
C ALA A 298 28.71 11.64 4.13
N CYS A 299 27.63 12.28 4.59
CA CYS A 299 26.43 12.52 3.78
C CYS A 299 26.70 13.47 2.61
N GLU A 300 27.58 14.46 2.76
CA GLU A 300 27.93 15.42 1.70
C GLU A 300 28.45 14.70 0.45
N SER A 301 29.22 13.63 0.63
CA SER A 301 29.77 12.82 -0.47
C SER A 301 28.70 12.04 -1.26
N LEU A 302 27.49 11.87 -0.71
CA LEU A 302 26.40 11.16 -1.41
C LEU A 302 25.73 12.03 -2.47
N ILE A 303 25.82 13.36 -2.34
CA ILE A 303 25.12 14.32 -3.20
C ILE A 303 25.75 14.32 -4.60
N GLY A 304 24.91 14.34 -5.64
CA GLY A 304 25.35 14.28 -7.03
C GLY A 304 24.97 12.97 -7.73
N LEU A 305 25.56 12.75 -8.91
CA LEU A 305 25.33 11.56 -9.74
C LEU A 305 26.47 10.56 -9.55
N HIS A 306 26.20 9.44 -8.89
CA HIS A 306 27.22 8.43 -8.55
C HIS A 306 26.76 7.02 -8.88
N ASP A 307 27.71 6.10 -9.05
CA ASP A 307 27.44 4.67 -9.18
C ASP A 307 27.35 4.02 -7.78
N PHE A 308 26.16 3.50 -7.44
CA PHE A 308 25.87 2.99 -6.09
C PHE A 308 25.96 1.46 -5.99
N ARG A 309 26.64 0.75 -6.90
CA ARG A 309 26.72 -0.73 -6.87
C ARG A 309 27.30 -1.30 -5.58
N ASN A 310 28.25 -0.57 -4.95
CA ASN A 310 28.86 -0.96 -3.68
C ASN A 310 27.97 -0.68 -2.47
N MET A 311 26.90 0.10 -2.67
CA MET A 311 25.93 0.50 -1.65
C MET A 311 24.53 0.00 -1.97
N CYS A 312 24.38 -1.13 -2.68
CA CYS A 312 23.08 -1.76 -2.93
C CYS A 312 23.21 -3.28 -2.94
N LYS A 313 22.07 -3.98 -2.96
CA LYS A 313 22.04 -5.41 -3.26
C LYS A 313 21.83 -5.61 -4.75
N ILE A 314 22.74 -6.35 -5.37
CA ILE A 314 22.66 -6.70 -6.79
C ILE A 314 21.75 -7.91 -6.94
N ASP A 315 20.71 -7.76 -7.74
CA ASP A 315 19.81 -8.84 -8.12
C ASP A 315 20.26 -9.40 -9.48
N ALA A 316 20.96 -10.53 -9.46
CA ALA A 316 21.49 -11.16 -10.66
C ALA A 316 20.39 -11.54 -11.67
N SER A 317 19.15 -11.74 -11.20
CA SER A 317 18.01 -12.09 -12.07
C SER A 317 17.52 -10.93 -12.94
N LYS A 318 17.77 -9.68 -12.52
CA LYS A 318 17.22 -8.48 -13.16
C LYS A 318 18.12 -7.84 -14.20
N GLN A 319 19.32 -8.40 -14.43
CA GLN A 319 20.31 -7.94 -15.42
C GLN A 319 20.45 -6.41 -15.49
N LEU A 320 20.48 -5.75 -14.33
CA LEU A 320 20.55 -4.29 -14.29
C LEU A 320 21.93 -3.83 -14.75
N THR A 321 21.96 -2.98 -15.77
CA THR A 321 23.20 -2.42 -16.35
C THR A 321 23.55 -1.03 -15.81
N ASN A 322 22.57 -0.32 -15.23
CA ASN A 322 22.74 1.05 -14.75
C ASN A 322 22.54 1.17 -13.23
N PHE A 323 23.66 1.39 -12.52
CA PHE A 323 23.75 1.61 -11.09
C PHE A 323 23.91 3.09 -10.70
N LYS A 324 23.93 4.00 -11.69
CA LYS A 324 24.03 5.43 -11.43
C LYS A 324 22.72 5.97 -10.88
N ARG A 325 22.77 6.70 -9.76
CA ARG A 325 21.61 7.41 -9.19
C ARG A 325 22.02 8.82 -8.84
N ARG A 326 21.07 9.74 -8.97
CA ARG A 326 21.28 11.12 -8.55
C ARG A 326 20.63 11.36 -7.19
N ILE A 327 21.42 11.86 -6.26
CA ILE A 327 21.00 12.32 -4.94
C ILE A 327 20.97 13.85 -4.97
N PHE A 328 19.83 14.44 -4.61
CA PHE A 328 19.64 15.88 -4.54
C PHE A 328 19.93 16.44 -3.15
N TYR A 329 19.76 15.62 -2.11
CA TYR A 329 20.01 15.99 -0.72
C TYR A 329 20.26 14.75 0.12
N ALA A 330 21.23 14.84 1.04
CA ALA A 330 21.50 13.85 2.06
C ALA A 330 21.95 14.57 3.34
N GLY A 331 21.39 14.22 4.49
CA GLY A 331 21.74 14.86 5.76
C GLY A 331 21.21 14.13 6.98
N ILE A 332 21.67 14.55 8.17
CA ILE A 332 21.17 14.05 9.45
C ILE A 332 20.60 15.22 10.24
N GLU A 333 19.32 15.08 10.58
CA GLU A 333 18.51 16.10 11.25
C GLU A 333 18.11 15.60 12.64
N GLU A 334 18.26 16.44 13.67
CA GLU A 334 17.71 16.16 15.00
C GLU A 334 16.17 16.28 14.94
N VAL A 335 15.47 15.25 15.44
CA VAL A 335 14.01 15.21 15.51
C VAL A 335 13.62 15.49 16.96
N SER A 336 12.77 16.52 17.14
CA SER A 336 12.20 17.07 18.40
C SER A 336 12.02 16.05 19.54
N PRO A 337 12.22 16.43 20.82
CA PRO A 337 12.48 15.47 21.88
C PRO A 337 11.29 14.56 22.19
N LEU A 338 11.60 13.27 22.35
CA LEU A 338 10.71 12.28 22.92
C LEU A 338 10.67 12.41 24.45
N SER A 339 9.57 11.99 25.06
CA SER A 339 9.55 11.73 26.50
C SER A 339 10.57 10.65 26.83
N VAL A 340 11.61 11.01 27.58
CA VAL A 340 12.64 10.06 28.03
C VAL A 340 12.00 9.10 29.05
N PRO A 341 12.09 7.77 28.86
CA PRO A 341 11.64 6.82 29.87
C PRO A 341 12.25 7.12 31.24
N SER A 342 11.45 7.02 32.30
CA SER A 342 11.85 7.41 33.66
C SER A 342 13.11 6.70 34.16
N TYR A 343 13.34 5.45 33.76
CA TYR A 343 14.53 4.69 34.16
C TYR A 343 15.85 5.25 33.57
N LEU A 344 15.81 5.94 32.42
CA LEU A 344 16.98 6.62 31.84
C LEU A 344 17.32 7.92 32.57
N SER A 345 16.47 8.39 33.49
CA SER A 345 16.77 9.54 34.36
C SER A 345 17.65 9.16 35.56
N HIS A 346 17.88 7.86 35.80
CA HIS A 346 18.67 7.38 36.93
C HIS A 346 20.16 7.64 36.69
N GLY A 347 20.87 8.34 37.59
CA GLY A 347 22.25 8.79 37.37
C GLY A 347 23.29 7.69 37.03
N ALA A 348 23.03 6.43 37.40
CA ALA A 348 23.87 5.30 36.99
C ALA A 348 23.74 4.93 35.50
N ILE A 349 22.60 5.24 34.89
CA ILE A 349 22.22 4.85 33.52
C ILE A 349 22.15 6.08 32.61
N ALA A 350 21.83 7.24 33.18
CA ALA A 350 21.67 8.49 32.46
C ALA A 350 22.88 8.72 31.53
N PRO A 351 22.64 8.83 30.22
CA PRO A 351 23.70 9.28 29.32
C PRO A 351 24.09 10.72 29.69
N PRO A 352 25.35 11.13 29.42
CA PRO A 352 25.81 12.49 29.74
C PRO A 352 24.93 13.56 29.08
N ASP A 353 24.41 13.27 27.89
CA ASP A 353 23.36 14.05 27.21
C ASP A 353 22.06 13.24 27.16
N GLN A 354 20.90 13.91 27.18
CA GLN A 354 19.61 13.24 27.02
C GLN A 354 19.54 12.48 25.68
N PRO A 355 18.88 11.31 25.62
CA PRO A 355 18.74 10.58 24.37
C PRO A 355 17.99 11.44 23.36
N LYS A 356 18.60 11.61 22.19
CA LYS A 356 18.05 12.38 21.08
C LYS A 356 17.57 11.42 19.99
N MET A 357 16.55 11.84 19.24
CA MET A 357 16.18 11.17 18.01
C MET A 357 16.75 11.94 16.83
N TYR A 358 17.24 11.21 15.84
CA TYR A 358 17.72 11.76 14.59
C TYR A 358 17.03 11.07 13.41
N ALA A 359 17.00 11.76 12.28
CA ALA A 359 16.60 11.20 11.01
C ALA A 359 17.73 11.41 10.00
N PHE A 360 18.18 10.33 9.37
CA PHE A 360 18.89 10.44 8.10
C PHE A 360 17.85 10.72 7.00
N VAL A 361 18.00 11.85 6.31
CA VAL A 361 17.10 12.33 5.27
C VAL A 361 17.80 12.23 3.93
N LEU A 362 17.12 11.62 2.96
CA LEU A 362 17.69 11.35 1.64
C LEU A 362 16.69 11.63 0.53
N HIS A 363 17.03 12.52 -0.39
CA HIS A 363 16.23 12.85 -1.57
C HIS A 363 17.00 12.44 -2.82
N GLY A 364 16.35 11.67 -3.71
CA GLY A 364 17.00 11.21 -4.92
C GLY A 364 16.02 10.91 -6.04
N SER A 365 16.52 10.83 -7.26
CA SER A 365 15.69 10.58 -8.44
C SER A 365 15.04 9.19 -8.41
N ALA A 366 15.84 8.18 -8.05
CA ALA A 366 15.42 6.80 -7.82
C ALA A 366 16.46 6.10 -6.92
N PHE A 367 16.11 4.93 -6.39
CA PHE A 367 17.00 4.13 -5.54
C PHE A 367 17.08 2.69 -6.04
N LEU A 368 18.27 2.10 -5.88
CA LEU A 368 18.53 0.68 -6.12
C LEU A 368 18.00 -0.17 -4.96
N TRP A 369 17.91 -1.49 -5.19
CA TRP A 369 17.46 -2.42 -4.18
C TRP A 369 18.36 -2.38 -2.94
N HIS A 370 17.75 -2.16 -1.78
CA HIS A 370 18.41 -1.95 -0.49
C HIS A 370 19.46 -0.82 -0.44
N GLN A 371 19.40 0.15 -1.36
CA GLN A 371 20.39 1.23 -1.40
C GLN A 371 20.43 2.05 -0.12
N VAL A 372 19.26 2.54 0.31
CA VAL A 372 19.14 3.42 1.47
C VAL A 372 19.60 2.72 2.75
N ARG A 373 19.20 1.45 2.95
CA ARG A 373 19.61 0.65 4.12
C ARG A 373 21.11 0.37 4.15
N SER A 374 21.72 0.21 2.98
CA SER A 374 23.17 0.00 2.85
C SER A 374 23.95 1.27 3.17
N ILE A 375 23.47 2.43 2.70
CA ILE A 375 24.03 3.75 3.06
C ILE A 375 23.97 3.94 4.58
N VAL A 376 22.81 3.71 5.19
CA VAL A 376 22.63 3.87 6.64
C VAL A 376 23.56 2.95 7.45
N ALA A 377 23.78 1.71 7.01
CA ALA A 377 24.73 0.81 7.66
C ALA A 377 26.15 1.39 7.68
N ILE A 378 26.61 1.93 6.56
CA ILE A 378 27.93 2.57 6.43
C ILE A 378 27.99 3.81 7.32
N LEU A 379 26.95 4.65 7.33
CA LEU A 379 26.87 5.79 8.23
C LEU A 379 26.93 5.37 9.70
N PHE A 380 26.33 4.25 10.10
CA PHE A 380 26.48 3.74 11.47
C PHE A 380 27.89 3.26 11.79
N LEU A 381 28.62 2.66 10.84
CA LEU A 381 30.03 2.31 11.05
C LEU A 381 30.88 3.58 11.24
N ILE A 382 30.61 4.62 10.46
CA ILE A 382 31.27 5.94 10.56
C ILE A 382 30.92 6.62 11.89
N GLY A 383 29.65 6.62 12.28
CA GLY A 383 29.19 7.18 13.55
C GLY A 383 29.77 6.46 14.77
N GLN A 384 30.03 5.16 14.66
CA GLN A 384 30.74 4.38 15.69
C GLN A 384 32.27 4.57 15.65
N ARG A 385 32.80 5.37 14.72
CA ARG A 385 34.24 5.58 14.47
C ARG A 385 35.00 4.31 14.10
N LEU A 386 34.29 3.30 13.60
CA LEU A 386 34.90 2.07 13.06
C LEU A 386 35.43 2.30 11.64
N GLU A 387 34.87 3.29 10.94
CA GLU A 387 35.25 3.67 9.59
C GLU A 387 35.37 5.20 9.46
N PRO A 388 36.25 5.72 8.59
CA PRO A 388 36.38 7.15 8.36
C PRO A 388 35.26 7.69 7.44
N PRO A 389 34.88 8.98 7.54
CA PRO A 389 33.91 9.60 6.62
C PRO A 389 34.25 9.47 5.13
N SER A 390 35.54 9.43 4.80
CA SER A 390 36.05 9.24 3.43
C SER A 390 35.66 7.90 2.80
N LEU A 391 35.22 6.91 3.61
CA LEU A 391 34.78 5.61 3.11
C LEU A 391 33.63 5.76 2.11
N VAL A 392 32.70 6.70 2.30
CA VAL A 392 31.61 6.92 1.35
C VAL A 392 32.16 7.25 -0.04
N GLN A 393 33.11 8.19 -0.12
CA GLN A 393 33.74 8.58 -1.38
C GLN A 393 34.48 7.39 -2.03
N GLN A 394 35.21 6.60 -1.25
CA GLN A 394 35.89 5.40 -1.73
C GLN A 394 34.92 4.39 -2.34
N LEU A 395 33.77 4.15 -1.69
CA LEU A 395 32.78 3.18 -2.19
C LEU A 395 32.03 3.66 -3.44
N LEU A 396 31.95 4.97 -3.67
CA LEU A 396 31.40 5.54 -4.91
C LEU A 396 32.40 5.49 -6.06
N ASP A 397 33.69 5.36 -5.76
CA ASP A 397 34.76 5.17 -6.73
C ASP A 397 34.91 3.69 -7.10
N ILE A 398 34.37 3.34 -8.27
CA ILE A 398 34.36 1.96 -8.78
C ILE A 398 35.74 1.51 -9.26
N GLU A 399 36.61 2.42 -9.67
CA GLU A 399 37.94 2.07 -10.18
C GLU A 399 38.83 1.57 -9.04
N THR A 400 38.73 2.22 -7.88
CA THR A 400 39.47 1.83 -6.69
C THR A 400 38.79 0.72 -5.90
N ASN A 401 37.45 0.64 -5.95
CA ASN A 401 36.64 -0.37 -5.25
C ASN A 401 35.76 -1.17 -6.23
N PRO A 402 36.34 -2.15 -6.96
CA PRO A 402 35.61 -2.89 -7.99
C PRO A 402 34.56 -3.85 -7.43
N THR A 403 34.64 -4.20 -6.15
CA THR A 403 33.75 -5.15 -5.48
C THR A 403 33.12 -4.55 -4.23
N ARG A 404 31.83 -4.84 -4.04
CA ARG A 404 31.09 -4.45 -2.83
C ARG A 404 31.70 -5.12 -1.58
N PRO A 405 32.08 -4.35 -0.55
CA PRO A 405 32.55 -4.93 0.70
C PRO A 405 31.42 -5.63 1.46
N LYS A 406 31.80 -6.54 2.37
CA LYS A 406 30.85 -7.26 3.22
C LYS A 406 30.53 -6.43 4.47
N TYR A 407 29.31 -5.91 4.55
CA TYR A 407 28.75 -5.28 5.74
C TYR A 407 27.28 -5.68 5.92
N GLU A 408 26.81 -5.65 7.16
CA GLU A 408 25.41 -5.91 7.50
C GLU A 408 24.56 -4.70 7.16
N MET A 409 23.39 -4.91 6.53
CA MET A 409 22.49 -3.81 6.20
C MET A 409 21.72 -3.33 7.43
N ALA A 410 21.44 -2.04 7.50
CA ALA A 410 20.63 -1.48 8.57
C ALA A 410 19.22 -2.11 8.59
N SER A 411 18.54 -2.08 9.74
CA SER A 411 17.16 -2.59 9.89
C SER A 411 16.20 -1.95 8.86
N ASP A 412 15.16 -2.67 8.46
CA ASP A 412 14.08 -2.16 7.61
C ASP A 412 13.07 -1.29 8.36
N ALA A 413 12.79 -1.63 9.62
CA ALA A 413 11.73 -1.03 10.42
C ALA A 413 11.77 0.52 10.53
N PRO A 414 12.94 1.18 10.68
CA PRO A 414 13.00 2.63 10.82
C PRO A 414 13.03 3.39 9.49
N LEU A 415 13.07 2.68 8.36
CA LEU A 415 13.05 3.28 7.04
C LEU A 415 11.62 3.63 6.63
N VAL A 416 11.43 4.88 6.22
CA VAL A 416 10.14 5.40 5.78
C VAL A 416 10.29 6.09 4.41
N LEU A 417 9.51 5.66 3.42
CA LEU A 417 9.28 6.46 2.22
C LEU A 417 8.43 7.67 2.61
N TRP A 418 9.09 8.83 2.71
CA TRP A 418 8.51 10.04 3.25
C TRP A 418 7.63 10.76 2.22
N ASP A 419 8.12 10.93 0.99
CA ASP A 419 7.37 11.62 -0.05
C ASP A 419 7.76 11.20 -1.47
N CYS A 420 6.84 11.44 -2.41
CA CYS A 420 7.03 11.27 -3.84
C CYS A 420 6.66 12.57 -4.55
N ILE A 421 7.59 13.12 -5.33
CA ILE A 421 7.47 14.45 -5.91
C ILE A 421 7.21 14.36 -7.41
N PHE A 422 6.20 15.10 -7.88
CA PHE A 422 5.72 15.10 -9.25
C PHE A 422 5.77 16.53 -9.82
N PRO A 423 6.87 16.93 -10.47
CA PRO A 423 6.99 18.25 -11.08
C PRO A 423 6.12 18.41 -12.33
N HIS A 424 6.00 19.65 -12.82
CA HIS A 424 5.38 19.91 -14.12
C HIS A 424 6.25 19.35 -15.25
N ALA A 425 5.66 18.98 -16.39
CA ALA A 425 6.39 18.39 -17.51
C ALA A 425 7.54 19.29 -18.00
N ASP A 426 7.31 20.59 -18.05
CA ASP A 426 8.28 21.59 -18.50
C ASP A 426 9.46 21.80 -17.53
N GLU A 427 9.31 21.38 -16.27
CA GLU A 427 10.37 21.47 -15.25
C GLU A 427 11.29 20.24 -15.27
N VAL A 428 10.88 19.14 -15.95
CA VAL A 428 11.62 17.88 -15.95
C VAL A 428 12.91 18.00 -16.74
N GLN A 429 14.03 17.80 -16.06
CA GLN A 429 15.36 17.73 -16.66
C GLN A 429 15.91 16.30 -16.54
N THR A 430 16.95 15.98 -17.33
CA THR A 430 17.60 14.67 -17.21
C THR A 430 18.28 14.54 -15.84
N SER A 431 18.48 13.30 -15.38
CA SER A 431 19.21 13.05 -14.13
C SER A 431 20.69 13.42 -14.21
N GLU A 432 21.22 13.70 -15.40
CA GLU A 432 22.62 14.11 -15.58
C GLU A 432 22.75 15.62 -15.37
N GLU A 433 21.84 16.40 -15.93
CA GLU A 433 21.84 17.86 -15.92
C GLU A 433 21.31 18.47 -14.62
N ARG A 434 20.32 17.85 -13.97
CA ARG A 434 19.66 18.45 -12.80
C ARG A 434 20.54 18.38 -11.57
N GLU A 435 20.74 19.49 -10.87
CA GLU A 435 21.51 19.51 -9.61
C GLU A 435 20.65 19.59 -8.35
N THR A 436 19.43 20.14 -8.44
CA THR A 436 18.56 20.40 -7.29
C THR A 436 17.26 19.58 -7.32
N GLY A 437 16.60 19.45 -6.18
CA GLY A 437 15.31 18.76 -6.08
C GLY A 437 14.16 19.44 -6.84
N TYR A 438 13.04 18.74 -6.89
CA TYR A 438 11.80 19.18 -7.51
C TYR A 438 10.78 19.70 -6.48
N GLN A 439 9.82 20.48 -6.96
CA GLN A 439 8.61 20.82 -6.22
C GLN A 439 7.47 19.90 -6.67
N ASP A 440 6.58 19.55 -5.74
CA ASP A 440 5.41 18.76 -6.09
C ASP A 440 4.35 19.67 -6.71
N ARG A 441 3.89 19.31 -7.91
CA ARG A 441 2.94 20.10 -8.71
C ARG A 441 1.60 19.40 -8.88
N LEU A 442 1.42 18.18 -8.37
CA LEU A 442 0.09 17.56 -8.34
C LEU A 442 -0.84 18.34 -7.41
N GLN A 443 -2.07 18.56 -7.89
CA GLN A 443 -3.11 19.22 -7.12
C GLN A 443 -3.77 18.21 -6.18
N TRP A 444 -3.24 18.11 -4.96
CA TRP A 444 -3.75 17.23 -3.92
C TRP A 444 -4.96 17.86 -3.22
N VAL A 445 -6.03 17.07 -3.10
CA VAL A 445 -7.15 17.32 -2.19
C VAL A 445 -6.93 16.45 -0.96
N TYR A 446 -6.70 17.08 0.19
CA TYR A 446 -6.45 16.42 1.46
C TYR A 446 -7.74 16.12 2.21
N VAL A 447 -7.67 15.17 3.15
CA VAL A 447 -8.76 14.93 4.09
C VAL A 447 -9.01 16.21 4.91
N GLY A 448 -10.26 16.67 4.95
CA GLY A 448 -10.64 17.90 5.62
C GLY A 448 -10.70 19.15 4.74
N ASP A 449 -10.19 19.11 3.50
CA ASP A 449 -10.36 20.22 2.54
C ASP A 449 -11.83 20.35 2.11
N GLU A 450 -12.26 21.58 1.74
CA GLU A 450 -13.62 21.83 1.26
C GLU A 450 -13.91 21.00 0.00
N GLY A 451 -14.90 20.11 0.09
CA GLY A 451 -15.23 19.11 -0.93
C GLY A 451 -14.81 17.68 -0.60
N GLY A 452 -13.97 17.49 0.41
CA GLY A 452 -13.79 16.21 1.11
C GLY A 452 -14.99 15.91 2.02
N VAL A 453 -16.19 15.81 1.46
CA VAL A 453 -17.45 15.75 2.21
C VAL A 453 -17.43 14.62 3.26
N GLU A 454 -17.47 14.99 4.55
CA GLU A 454 -17.92 14.05 5.57
C GLU A 454 -19.40 13.75 5.33
N PRO A 455 -19.84 12.47 5.25
CA PRO A 455 -21.23 12.16 5.04
C PRO A 455 -22.05 12.76 6.18
N LYS A 456 -22.94 13.71 5.86
CA LYS A 456 -23.91 14.24 6.81
C LYS A 456 -24.70 13.07 7.39
N SER A 457 -24.44 12.73 8.64
CA SER A 457 -25.24 11.76 9.39
C SER A 457 -26.68 12.26 9.39
N LYS A 458 -27.59 11.55 8.71
CA LYS A 458 -29.04 11.76 8.85
C LYS A 458 -29.48 11.23 10.22
N THR A 459 -29.14 11.95 11.28
CA THR A 459 -29.70 11.71 12.61
C THR A 459 -29.81 13.04 13.34
N SER A 460 -30.98 13.27 13.91
CA SER A 460 -31.37 14.44 14.70
C SER A 460 -30.36 14.79 15.81
N PRO A 461 -30.29 16.06 16.23
CA PRO A 461 -29.33 16.54 17.22
C PRO A 461 -29.83 16.24 18.65
N SER A 462 -29.96 14.97 19.00
CA SER A 462 -30.17 14.57 20.42
C SER A 462 -29.96 13.08 20.61
N LEU A 463 -28.71 12.62 20.58
CA LEU A 463 -28.21 11.58 21.47
C LEU A 463 -26.69 11.52 21.30
N ALA A 464 -25.95 11.82 22.35
CA ALA A 464 -24.51 11.63 22.42
C ALA A 464 -24.19 10.12 22.33
N GLY A 465 -24.07 9.63 21.10
CA GLY A 465 -23.61 8.28 20.79
C GLY A 465 -22.10 8.21 20.88
N ARG A 466 -21.59 7.42 21.83
CA ARG A 466 -20.19 7.01 21.95
C ARG A 466 -19.75 6.24 20.70
N GLY A 467 -19.32 6.96 19.67
CA GLY A 467 -18.58 6.41 18.54
C GLY A 467 -17.08 6.48 18.83
N LYS A 468 -16.48 5.33 19.14
CA LYS A 468 -15.02 5.13 19.12
C LYS A 468 -14.55 5.41 17.67
N TRP A 469 -13.47 6.19 17.53
CA TRP A 469 -12.78 6.58 16.29
C TRP A 469 -13.41 7.76 15.52
N GLY A 470 -12.77 8.93 15.55
CA GLY A 470 -13.05 9.99 14.57
C GLY A 470 -12.91 11.46 15.01
N ARG A 471 -12.47 11.80 16.23
CA ARG A 471 -12.06 13.18 16.54
C ARG A 471 -10.63 13.20 17.09
N GLY A 472 -9.67 12.95 16.20
CA GLY A 472 -8.28 13.30 16.45
C GLY A 472 -8.02 14.67 15.84
N ARG A 473 -8.11 15.72 16.66
CA ARG A 473 -7.45 17.00 16.35
C ARG A 473 -5.96 16.70 16.25
N CYS A 474 -5.35 17.02 15.13
CA CYS A 474 -3.90 17.16 15.07
C CYS A 474 -3.52 18.37 15.93
N TYR A 475 -2.70 18.14 16.95
CA TYR A 475 -1.80 19.13 17.54
C TYR A 475 -0.39 18.60 17.39
#